data_AF-V5IKA9-F1
#
_entry.id   AF-V5IKA9-F1
#
_cell.length_a   1.000
_cell.length_b   1.000
_cell.length_c   1.000
_cell.angle_alpha   90.00
_cell.angle_beta   90.00
_cell.angle_gamma   90.00
#
_symmetry.space_group_name_H-M   'P 1'
#
loop_
_entity.id
_entity.type
_entity.pdbx_description
1 polymer ?
#
loop_
_entity_poly.entity_id
_entity_poly.type
_entity_poly.pdbx_seq_one_letter_code
_entity_poly.pdbx_strand_id
1 'polypeptide(L)'
;TVVSNVGEFRVRSPTTGRTVFSTEYQGFDLPKGIPNLNVKEAHVSRLTSAKQDSLLISSPYQIMLKGNAGLDMEGQNVTLSAGHNLFLRSVNQSVTLDGHKGIRLSVDKLPISMDPPSGAQFQYKLCVCMPSGRLFRVPVREQGFGCNDVRFPESINPCS
;
A
#
# COMPACT_ATOMS: atom_id res chain seq x y z
N THR A 1 34.56 6.10 5.57
CA THR A 1 34.73 7.12 6.63
C THR A 1 33.36 7.46 7.18
N VAL A 2 33.12 7.23 8.46
CA VAL A 2 31.86 7.60 9.13
C VAL A 2 32.17 8.79 10.01
N VAL A 3 31.44 9.89 9.82
CA VAL A 3 31.54 11.08 10.66
C VAL A 3 30.39 11.01 11.67
N SER A 4 30.71 11.00 12.96
CA SER A 4 29.75 10.90 14.06
C SER A 4 29.98 12.03 15.08
N ASN A 5 28.98 12.30 15.91
CA ASN A 5 29.05 13.33 16.97
C ASN A 5 29.24 14.79 16.46
N VAL A 6 28.64 15.12 15.33
CA VAL A 6 28.69 16.47 14.73
C VAL A 6 27.40 17.22 15.06
N GLY A 7 27.52 18.39 15.72
CA GLY A 7 26.39 19.27 16.00
C GLY A 7 25.82 19.93 14.75
N GLU A 8 26.68 20.33 13.82
CA GLU A 8 26.29 20.90 12.53
C GLU A 8 27.32 20.58 11.44
N PHE A 9 26.85 20.08 10.31
CA PHE A 9 27.65 19.91 9.10
C PHE A 9 27.30 21.02 8.10
N ARG A 10 28.30 21.82 7.72
CA ARG A 10 28.18 22.92 6.74
C ARG A 10 29.01 22.64 5.50
N VAL A 11 28.39 22.78 4.32
CA VAL A 11 29.11 22.90 3.04
C VAL A 11 29.16 24.38 2.66
N ARG A 12 30.36 24.88 2.36
CA ARG A 12 30.58 26.27 1.93
C ARG A 12 31.10 26.32 0.50
N SER A 13 30.61 27.28 -0.27
CA SER A 13 31.14 27.61 -1.60
C SER A 13 32.62 28.01 -1.47
N PRO A 14 33.55 27.35 -2.19
CA PRO A 14 34.98 27.70 -2.14
C PRO A 14 35.26 29.10 -2.67
N THR A 15 34.46 29.56 -3.62
CA THR A 15 34.64 30.84 -4.31
C THR A 15 34.02 32.02 -3.57
N THR A 16 32.89 31.81 -2.89
CA THR A 16 32.14 32.91 -2.24
C THR A 16 32.15 32.85 -0.72
N GLY A 17 32.62 31.75 -0.12
CA GLY A 17 32.58 31.52 1.33
C GLY A 17 31.17 31.31 1.91
N ARG A 18 30.12 31.45 1.10
CA ARG A 18 28.72 31.29 1.53
C ARG A 18 28.40 29.82 1.84
N THR A 19 27.69 29.58 2.94
CA THR A 19 27.11 28.28 3.25
C THR A 19 26.07 27.92 2.19
N VAL A 20 26.28 26.81 1.48
CA VAL A 20 25.35 26.27 0.47
C VAL A 20 24.50 25.12 1.02
N PHE A 21 24.92 24.52 2.14
CA PHE A 21 24.17 23.49 2.87
C PHE A 21 24.54 23.53 4.34
N SER A 22 23.56 23.36 5.24
CA SER A 22 23.77 23.14 6.68
C SER A 22 22.75 22.13 7.21
N THR A 23 23.17 21.25 8.11
CA THR A 23 22.26 20.33 8.81
C THR A 23 21.46 20.99 9.94
N GLU A 24 21.82 22.18 10.40
CA GLU A 24 21.02 22.96 11.37
C GLU A 24 19.94 23.82 10.70
N TYR A 25 20.03 24.02 9.38
CA TYR A 25 19.10 24.88 8.67
C TYR A 25 17.72 24.21 8.53
N GLN A 26 16.72 24.74 9.24
CA GLN A 26 15.35 24.22 9.23
C GLN A 26 14.52 24.62 8.00
N GLY A 27 15.09 25.35 7.05
CA GLY A 27 14.43 25.81 5.83
C GLY A 27 14.93 25.14 4.56
N PHE A 28 15.41 23.89 4.63
CA PHE A 28 15.87 23.18 3.43
C PHE A 28 14.68 22.91 2.50
N ASP A 29 14.39 23.89 1.64
CA ASP A 29 13.55 23.69 0.48
C ASP A 29 14.30 22.78 -0.47
N LEU A 30 13.72 21.61 -0.74
CA LEU A 30 14.21 20.69 -1.76
C LEU A 30 14.37 21.47 -3.08
N PRO A 31 15.60 21.61 -3.62
CA PRO A 31 15.78 22.29 -4.88
C PRO A 31 14.92 21.64 -5.97
N LYS A 32 14.35 22.47 -6.84
CA LYS A 32 13.49 21.99 -7.91
C LYS A 32 14.27 21.01 -8.79
N GLY A 33 13.61 19.90 -9.16
CA GLY A 33 14.17 18.92 -10.09
C GLY A 33 15.02 17.83 -9.45
N ILE A 34 14.97 17.62 -8.13
CA ILE A 34 15.57 16.43 -7.52
C ILE A 34 14.82 15.19 -8.03
N PRO A 35 15.50 14.23 -8.68
CA PRO A 35 14.84 13.05 -9.23
C PRO A 35 14.57 11.97 -8.17
N ASN A 36 15.36 11.93 -7.10
CA ASN A 36 15.29 10.89 -6.06
C ASN A 36 15.41 11.50 -4.68
N LEU A 37 14.47 11.18 -3.80
CA LEU A 37 14.49 11.58 -2.39
C LEU A 37 14.61 10.34 -1.51
N ASN A 38 15.73 10.20 -0.80
CA ASN A 38 15.94 9.12 0.17
C ASN A 38 15.94 9.70 1.58
N VAL A 39 14.87 9.40 2.33
CA VAL A 39 14.62 9.95 3.66
C VAL A 39 13.99 8.87 4.55
N LYS A 40 14.23 8.97 5.87
CA LYS A 40 13.58 8.09 6.85
C LYS A 40 12.12 8.48 7.10
N GLU A 41 11.84 9.78 7.09
CA GLU A 41 10.51 10.36 7.33
C GLU A 41 10.40 11.68 6.58
N ALA A 42 9.22 11.97 6.04
CA ALA A 42 8.90 13.23 5.40
C ALA A 42 7.47 13.65 5.76
N HIS A 43 7.31 14.91 6.20
CA HIS A 43 6.01 15.51 6.43
C HIS A 43 5.73 16.47 5.28
N VAL A 44 4.86 16.05 4.36
CA VAL A 44 4.52 16.83 3.17
C VAL A 44 3.01 16.84 3.00
N SER A 45 2.49 17.94 2.43
CA SER A 45 1.09 18.04 2.06
C SER A 45 0.77 17.26 0.78
N ARG A 46 1.76 17.05 -0.10
CA ARG A 46 1.58 16.39 -1.39
C ARG A 46 2.85 15.70 -1.86
N LEU A 47 2.69 14.47 -2.37
CA LEU A 47 3.68 13.75 -3.16
C LEU A 47 3.15 13.61 -4.58
N THR A 48 3.93 14.00 -5.59
CA THR A 48 3.54 13.92 -7.00
C THR A 48 4.77 13.63 -7.86
N SER A 49 4.62 12.84 -8.91
CA SER A 49 5.61 12.78 -9.99
C SER A 49 5.43 13.95 -10.96
N ALA A 50 6.39 14.08 -11.88
CA ALA A 50 6.23 14.92 -13.06
C ALA A 50 5.17 14.31 -14.01
N LYS A 51 4.60 15.13 -14.91
CA LYS A 51 3.47 14.73 -15.77
C LYS A 51 3.72 13.48 -16.64
N GLN A 52 4.97 13.20 -16.97
CA GLN A 52 5.35 12.10 -17.86
C GLN A 52 6.05 10.96 -17.11
N ASP A 53 6.21 11.08 -15.79
CA ASP A 53 6.97 10.15 -14.98
C ASP A 53 6.08 9.43 -13.97
N SER A 54 6.49 8.21 -13.61
CA SER A 54 5.84 7.43 -12.55
C SER A 54 6.32 7.89 -11.17
N LEU A 55 5.41 7.94 -10.20
CA LEU A 55 5.77 8.11 -8.79
C LEU A 55 6.07 6.74 -8.17
N LEU A 56 7.32 6.50 -7.79
CA LEU A 56 7.74 5.29 -7.07
C LEU A 56 7.98 5.62 -5.60
N ILE A 57 7.24 4.94 -4.71
CA ILE A 57 7.47 4.95 -3.27
C ILE A 57 7.87 3.52 -2.90
N SER A 58 9.10 3.35 -2.42
CA SER A 58 9.64 2.03 -2.08
C SER A 58 10.35 2.06 -0.74
N SER A 59 10.19 0.99 0.04
CA SER A 59 10.96 0.75 1.26
C SER A 59 11.35 -0.72 1.30
N PRO A 60 12.58 -1.06 1.73
CA PRO A 60 13.00 -2.46 1.87
C PRO A 60 12.22 -3.21 2.95
N TYR A 61 11.57 -2.50 3.89
CA TYR A 61 10.89 -3.11 5.04
C TYR A 61 9.40 -2.77 5.09
N GLN A 62 9.07 -1.48 5.21
CA GLN A 62 7.71 -1.02 5.40
C GLN A 62 7.53 0.39 4.83
N ILE A 63 6.39 0.60 4.18
CA ILE A 63 5.89 1.92 3.79
C ILE A 63 4.68 2.22 4.68
N MET A 64 4.68 3.38 5.33
CA MET A 64 3.55 3.83 6.16
C MET A 64 3.18 5.25 5.76
N LEU A 65 2.02 5.40 5.14
CA LEU A 65 1.49 6.70 4.74
C LEU A 65 0.40 7.11 5.74
N LYS A 66 0.55 8.28 6.36
CA LYS A 66 -0.40 8.82 7.34
C LYS A 66 -0.84 10.22 6.91
N GLY A 67 -2.12 10.51 7.04
CA GLY A 67 -2.66 11.84 6.86
C GLY A 67 -3.67 12.16 7.95
N ASN A 68 -3.54 13.33 8.57
CA ASN A 68 -4.38 13.74 9.70
C ASN A 68 -5.87 13.85 9.31
N ALA A 69 -6.16 14.18 8.05
CA ALA A 69 -7.52 14.26 7.50
C ALA A 69 -7.87 13.08 6.57
N GLY A 70 -7.02 12.04 6.54
CA GLY A 70 -7.09 10.97 5.55
C GLY A 70 -5.99 11.08 4.49
N LEU A 71 -6.04 10.16 3.53
CA LEU A 71 -5.04 10.03 2.47
C LEU A 71 -5.76 9.80 1.15
N ASP A 72 -5.42 10.61 0.15
CA ASP A 72 -5.90 10.49 -1.22
C ASP A 72 -4.75 10.04 -2.12
N MET A 73 -5.01 9.05 -2.98
CA MET A 73 -4.06 8.52 -3.96
C MET A 73 -4.73 8.48 -5.32
N GLU A 74 -4.31 9.39 -6.20
CA GLU A 74 -4.81 9.47 -7.56
C GLU A 74 -3.69 9.18 -8.56
N GLY A 75 -4.01 8.41 -9.59
CA GLY A 75 -3.12 8.14 -10.72
C GLY A 75 -3.86 7.39 -11.82
N GLN A 76 -3.35 7.46 -13.05
CA GLN A 76 -3.91 6.69 -14.17
C GLN A 76 -3.91 5.18 -13.84
N ASN A 77 -2.83 4.71 -13.22
CA ASN A 77 -2.70 3.36 -12.66
C ASN A 77 -2.08 3.46 -11.27
N VAL A 78 -2.73 2.87 -10.27
CA VAL A 78 -2.20 2.77 -8.90
C VAL A 78 -1.89 1.31 -8.60
N THR A 79 -0.60 1.01 -8.41
CA THR A 79 -0.12 -0.34 -8.10
C THR A 79 0.46 -0.34 -6.70
N LEU A 80 -0.10 -1.17 -5.82
CA LEU A 80 0.44 -1.41 -4.47
C LEU A 80 0.97 -2.84 -4.43
N SER A 81 2.23 -3.01 -4.02
CA SER A 81 2.87 -4.32 -3.93
C SER A 81 3.59 -4.47 -2.60
N ALA A 82 3.37 -5.60 -1.93
CA ALA A 82 4.02 -5.94 -0.67
C ALA A 82 4.53 -7.38 -0.74
N GLY A 83 5.68 -7.65 -0.11
CA GLY A 83 6.27 -8.99 -0.13
C GLY A 83 5.42 -10.05 0.60
N HIS A 84 4.69 -9.63 1.64
CA HIS A 84 3.82 -10.52 2.42
C HIS A 84 2.38 -10.00 2.46
N ASN A 85 2.16 -8.89 3.16
CA ASN A 85 0.82 -8.42 3.48
C ASN A 85 0.61 -6.98 3.04
N LEU A 86 -0.59 -6.71 2.52
CA LEU A 86 -1.10 -5.36 2.29
C LEU A 86 -2.31 -5.16 3.20
N PHE A 87 -2.23 -4.19 4.11
CA PHE A 87 -3.29 -3.88 5.06
C PHE A 87 -3.98 -2.57 4.69
N LEU A 88 -5.25 -2.64 4.31
CA LEU A 88 -6.13 -1.47 4.17
C LEU A 88 -7.03 -1.42 5.41
N ARG A 89 -6.73 -0.52 6.34
CA ARG A 89 -7.48 -0.37 7.59
C ARG A 89 -8.07 1.02 7.69
N SER A 90 -9.40 1.09 7.83
CA SER A 90 -10.08 2.30 8.29
C SER A 90 -10.28 2.21 9.80
N VAL A 91 -10.03 3.31 10.52
CA VAL A 91 -10.16 3.36 11.99
C VAL A 91 -11.61 3.61 12.40
N ASN A 92 -12.31 4.50 11.68
CA ASN A 92 -13.65 4.97 12.05
C ASN A 92 -14.65 4.99 10.86
N GLN A 93 -14.31 4.42 9.71
CA GLN A 93 -15.13 4.51 8.49
C GLN A 93 -15.04 3.22 7.66
N SER A 94 -15.50 3.25 6.41
CA SER A 94 -15.36 2.16 5.45
C SER A 94 -14.04 2.26 4.67
N VAL A 95 -13.61 1.12 4.12
CA VAL A 95 -12.66 1.09 3.00
C VAL A 95 -13.51 0.92 1.74
N THR A 96 -13.55 1.95 0.89
CA THR A 96 -14.27 1.89 -0.39
C THR A 96 -13.26 1.67 -1.50
N LEU A 97 -13.40 0.55 -2.21
CA LEU A 97 -12.74 0.34 -3.47
C LEU A 97 -13.81 0.62 -4.54
N ASP A 98 -13.59 1.63 -5.37
CA ASP A 98 -14.50 2.00 -6.45
C ASP A 98 -13.70 2.12 -7.75
N GLY A 99 -14.01 1.25 -8.70
CA GLY A 99 -13.33 1.20 -9.99
C GLY A 99 -14.38 1.29 -11.09
N HIS A 100 -14.33 2.33 -11.91
CA HIS A 100 -15.25 2.51 -13.05
C HIS A 100 -15.28 1.30 -14.00
N LYS A 101 -14.19 0.51 -14.09
CA LYS A 101 -14.08 -0.72 -14.87
C LYS A 101 -14.06 -2.00 -14.00
N GLY A 102 -14.52 -1.90 -12.77
CA GLY A 102 -14.47 -2.94 -11.74
C GLY A 102 -13.11 -3.03 -11.03
N ILE A 103 -13.12 -3.67 -9.86
CA ILE A 103 -11.91 -4.04 -9.11
C ILE A 103 -11.51 -5.45 -9.55
N ARG A 104 -10.25 -5.64 -9.96
CA ARG A 104 -9.74 -6.95 -10.34
C ARG A 104 -8.91 -7.51 -9.21
N LEU A 105 -9.36 -8.62 -8.63
CA LEU A 105 -8.64 -9.38 -7.64
C LEU A 105 -8.15 -10.68 -8.27
N SER A 106 -6.84 -10.92 -8.23
CA SER A 106 -6.25 -12.18 -8.68
C SER A 106 -6.64 -13.30 -7.72
N VAL A 107 -7.67 -14.07 -8.10
CA VAL A 107 -8.29 -15.09 -7.26
C VAL A 107 -7.47 -16.37 -7.14
N ASP A 108 -6.50 -16.61 -8.03
CA ASP A 108 -5.58 -17.75 -8.02
C ASP A 108 -4.85 -17.93 -6.68
N LYS A 109 -4.58 -16.81 -5.98
CA LYS A 109 -3.91 -16.81 -4.67
C LYS A 109 -4.87 -16.81 -3.47
N LEU A 110 -6.18 -16.78 -3.70
CA LEU A 110 -7.17 -16.82 -2.63
C LEU A 110 -7.50 -18.27 -2.24
N PRO A 111 -7.56 -18.58 -0.93
CA PRO A 111 -8.01 -19.88 -0.45
C PRO A 111 -9.39 -20.22 -1.00
N ILE A 112 -9.54 -21.40 -1.57
CA ILE A 112 -10.84 -21.96 -1.97
C ILE A 112 -11.36 -22.80 -0.83
N SER A 113 -12.64 -22.66 -0.50
CA SER A 113 -13.25 -23.44 0.58
C SER A 113 -13.39 -24.93 0.29
N MET A 114 -13.66 -25.29 -0.96
CA MET A 114 -13.77 -26.67 -1.45
C MET A 114 -13.49 -26.71 -2.94
N ASP A 115 -12.92 -27.80 -3.43
CA ASP A 115 -12.69 -27.95 -4.87
C ASP A 115 -14.01 -27.86 -5.67
N PRO A 116 -14.03 -27.11 -6.79
CA PRO A 116 -15.19 -27.05 -7.65
C PRO A 116 -15.40 -28.41 -8.35
N PRO A 117 -16.65 -28.88 -8.50
CA PRO A 117 -16.93 -30.08 -9.28
C PRO A 117 -16.55 -29.88 -10.76
N SER A 118 -16.17 -30.97 -11.42
CA SER A 118 -15.76 -30.96 -12.84
C SER A 118 -16.89 -30.42 -13.73
N GLY A 119 -16.61 -29.35 -14.47
CA GLY A 119 -17.56 -28.72 -15.40
C GLY A 119 -18.41 -27.57 -14.84
N ALA A 120 -18.22 -27.17 -13.57
CA ALA A 120 -18.92 -26.02 -13.01
C ALA A 120 -18.47 -24.70 -13.68
N GLN A 121 -19.42 -23.80 -13.95
CA GLN A 121 -19.07 -22.42 -14.31
C GLN A 121 -18.33 -21.78 -13.14
N PHE A 122 -17.19 -21.15 -13.43
CA PHE A 122 -16.28 -20.53 -12.45
C PHE A 122 -16.84 -19.23 -11.85
N GLN A 123 -18.05 -19.28 -11.30
CA GLN A 123 -18.63 -18.19 -10.52
C GLN A 123 -18.23 -18.38 -9.06
N TYR A 124 -17.64 -17.35 -8.48
CA TYR A 124 -17.21 -17.37 -7.09
C TYR A 124 -17.83 -16.21 -6.33
N LYS A 125 -18.24 -16.47 -5.08
CA LYS A 125 -18.54 -15.41 -4.11
C LYS A 125 -17.28 -15.13 -3.29
N LEU A 126 -16.99 -13.85 -3.09
CA LEU A 126 -15.94 -13.38 -2.20
C LEU A 126 -16.54 -13.20 -0.80
N CYS A 127 -15.92 -13.84 0.19
CA CYS A 127 -16.39 -13.87 1.56
C CYS A 127 -15.33 -13.28 2.49
N VAL A 128 -15.79 -12.60 3.55
CA VAL A 128 -14.93 -11.94 4.53
C VAL A 128 -15.15 -12.61 5.88
N CYS A 129 -14.08 -13.09 6.50
CA CYS A 129 -14.08 -13.58 7.86
C CYS A 129 -14.18 -12.42 8.84
N MET A 130 -15.25 -12.37 9.63
CA MET A 130 -15.36 -11.42 10.74
C MET A 130 -14.85 -12.05 12.03
N PRO A 131 -14.12 -11.31 12.90
CA PRO A 131 -13.69 -9.91 12.74
C PRO A 131 -12.33 -9.74 12.02
N SER A 132 -11.66 -10.82 11.61
CA SER A 132 -10.27 -10.78 11.15
C SER A 132 -10.05 -10.08 9.80
N GLY A 133 -11.10 -9.91 8.99
CA GLY A 133 -11.04 -9.32 7.66
C GLY A 133 -10.39 -10.22 6.59
N ARG A 134 -10.05 -11.48 6.92
CA ARG A 134 -9.46 -12.42 5.96
C ARG A 134 -10.45 -12.75 4.85
N LEU A 135 -9.96 -12.84 3.61
CA LEU A 135 -10.76 -13.11 2.42
C LEU A 135 -10.64 -14.57 1.99
N PHE A 136 -11.75 -15.17 1.59
CA PHE A 136 -11.79 -16.48 0.94
C PHE A 136 -12.83 -16.49 -0.17
N ARG A 137 -12.72 -17.45 -1.09
CA ARG A 137 -13.68 -17.61 -2.19
C ARG A 137 -14.45 -18.91 -2.10
N VAL A 138 -15.72 -18.83 -2.49
CA VAL A 138 -16.67 -19.96 -2.46
C VAL A 138 -17.18 -20.19 -3.88
N PRO A 139 -17.05 -21.40 -4.44
CA PRO A 139 -17.64 -21.71 -5.73
C PRO A 139 -19.17 -21.70 -5.64
N VAL A 140 -19.83 -20.98 -6.55
CA VAL A 140 -21.29 -20.93 -6.64
C VAL A 140 -21.76 -22.17 -7.38
N ARG A 141 -22.22 -23.18 -6.63
CA ARG A 141 -22.72 -24.45 -7.17
C ARG A 141 -24.17 -24.36 -7.61
N GLU A 142 -24.99 -23.65 -6.82
CA GLU A 142 -26.43 -23.49 -7.03
C GLU A 142 -26.87 -22.08 -6.63
N GLN A 143 -28.03 -21.61 -7.13
CA GLN A 143 -28.60 -20.34 -6.69
C GLN A 143 -28.88 -20.40 -5.18
N GLY A 144 -28.45 -19.37 -4.45
CA GLY A 144 -28.59 -19.30 -2.98
C GLY A 144 -27.34 -19.69 -2.20
N PHE A 145 -26.46 -20.54 -2.75
CA PHE A 145 -25.23 -20.96 -2.05
C PHE A 145 -24.29 -19.77 -1.82
N GLY A 146 -23.91 -19.50 -0.57
CA GLY A 146 -23.16 -18.31 -0.16
C GLY A 146 -22.17 -18.54 0.97
N CYS A 147 -21.62 -17.45 1.50
CA CYS A 147 -20.57 -17.48 2.54
C CYS A 147 -21.01 -18.18 3.83
N ASN A 148 -22.29 -18.10 4.16
CA ASN A 148 -22.86 -18.65 5.40
C ASN A 148 -23.07 -20.18 5.33
N ASP A 149 -23.05 -20.75 4.13
CA ASP A 149 -23.32 -22.17 3.91
C ASP A 149 -22.03 -23.02 3.95
N VAL A 150 -20.87 -22.37 4.01
CA VAL A 150 -19.57 -23.03 3.96
C VAL A 150 -19.15 -23.49 5.34
N ARG A 151 -18.78 -24.78 5.44
CA ARG A 151 -18.16 -25.35 6.63
C ARG A 151 -16.73 -25.75 6.34
N PHE A 152 -15.81 -25.25 7.15
CA PHE A 152 -14.39 -25.60 7.07
C PHE A 152 -14.03 -26.58 8.19
N PRO A 153 -13.25 -27.62 7.91
CA PRO A 153 -12.48 -28.31 8.94
C PRO A 153 -11.58 -27.31 9.68
N GLU A 154 -11.37 -27.49 10.99
CA GLU A 154 -10.55 -26.58 11.81
C GLU A 154 -9.13 -26.39 11.26
N SER A 155 -8.56 -27.42 10.63
CA SER A 155 -7.20 -27.38 10.08
C SER A 155 -7.03 -26.48 8.85
N ILE A 156 -8.11 -26.12 8.16
CA ILE A 156 -8.07 -25.34 6.90
C ILE A 156 -9.06 -24.17 6.90
N ASN A 157 -9.51 -23.75 8.09
CA ASN A 157 -10.47 -22.67 8.22
C ASN A 157 -9.79 -21.32 7.95
N PRO A 158 -10.13 -20.60 6.87
CA PRO A 158 -9.55 -19.29 6.59
C PRO A 158 -9.96 -18.23 7.62
N CYS A 159 -10.97 -18.54 8.46
CA CYS A 159 -11.48 -17.66 9.50
C CYS A 159 -10.91 -17.94 10.91
N SER A 160 -10.19 -19.03 11.15
CA SER A 160 -9.45 -19.27 12.42
C SER A 160 -8.14 -18.51 12.48
#